data_AF-A0AAW4UHK0-F1
#
_entry.id   AF-A0AAW4UHK0-F1
#
_cell.length_a   1.000
_cell.length_b   1.000
_cell.length_c   1.000
_cell.angle_alpha   90.00
_cell.angle_beta   90.00
_cell.angle_gamma   90.00
#
_symmetry.space_group_name_H-M   'P 1'
#
loop_
_entity.id
_entity.type
_entity.pdbx_description
1 polymer ?
#
loop_
_entity_poly.entity_id
_entity_poly.type
_entity_poly.pdbx_seq_one_letter_code
_entity_poly.pdbx_strand_id
1 'polypeptide(L)' 'GTTAAVKTKNNQSKSNNTNKQTTPTNQEAVTLVETVDGDTIKVNYKGKTETVRYLLVDTPEEKKPGTCVQ' A
#
# COMPACT_ATOMS: atom_id res chain seq x y z
N GLY A 1 -30.91 7.75 48.23
CA GLY A 1 -29.44 7.87 48.17
C GLY A 1 -29.07 8.49 46.84
N THR A 2 -28.53 9.70 46.86
CA THR A 2 -27.93 10.37 45.72
C THR A 2 -26.52 9.85 45.49
N THR A 3 -26.19 9.41 44.28
CA THR A 3 -24.79 9.29 43.87
C THR A 3 -24.67 9.77 42.43
N ALA A 4 -23.90 10.84 42.30
CA ALA A 4 -23.54 11.53 41.08
C ALA A 4 -22.29 10.90 40.45
N ALA A 5 -22.05 11.28 39.18
CA ALA A 5 -20.84 11.07 38.40
C ALA A 5 -20.61 9.61 37.95
N VAL A 6 -20.20 9.31 36.72
CA VAL A 6 -19.07 9.91 36.02
C VAL A 6 -19.32 9.93 34.51
N LYS A 7 -19.15 11.11 33.92
CA LYS A 7 -19.04 11.33 32.48
C LYS A 7 -17.59 11.09 32.08
N THR A 8 -17.21 9.86 31.73
CA THR A 8 -15.83 9.59 31.30
C THR A 8 -15.70 9.85 29.81
N LYS A 9 -15.21 11.06 29.48
CA LYS A 9 -14.63 11.37 28.17
C LYS A 9 -13.32 10.59 28.06
N ASN A 10 -13.28 9.56 27.24
CA ASN A 10 -12.02 8.92 26.86
C ASN A 10 -11.37 9.74 25.73
N ASN A 11 -10.59 10.74 26.12
CA ASN A 11 -9.52 11.29 25.30
C ASN A 11 -8.45 10.20 25.16
N GLN A 12 -8.49 9.45 24.05
CA GLN A 12 -7.36 8.60 23.68
C GLN A 12 -6.35 9.41 22.87
N SER A 13 -5.18 9.50 23.50
CA SER A 13 -3.99 10.22 23.10
C SER A 13 -3.51 9.90 21.69
N LYS A 14 -3.21 10.99 20.98
CA LYS A 14 -2.10 11.21 20.04
C LYS A 14 -1.01 10.10 20.09
N SER A 15 -0.86 9.38 18.98
CA SER A 15 0.41 8.76 18.59
C SER A 15 0.66 9.11 17.12
N ASN A 16 1.23 10.30 16.90
CA ASN A 16 1.71 10.72 15.60
C ASN A 16 3.09 10.10 15.37
N ASN A 17 3.14 8.83 14.97
CA ASN A 17 4.33 8.25 14.35
C ASN A 17 4.33 8.58 12.86
N THR A 18 4.51 9.85 12.51
CA THR A 18 4.93 10.22 11.14
C THR A 18 6.41 9.90 11.02
N ASN A 19 6.70 8.64 10.70
CA ASN A 19 7.98 8.24 10.14
C ASN A 19 8.12 9.01 8.83
N LYS A 20 8.85 10.13 8.86
CA LYS A 20 9.01 11.03 7.72
C LYS A 20 9.90 10.34 6.71
N GLN A 21 9.30 9.44 5.92
CA GLN A 21 9.94 8.78 4.81
C GLN A 21 10.53 9.87 3.92
N THR A 22 11.85 9.95 3.90
CA THR A 22 12.61 10.84 3.01
C THR A 22 12.50 10.24 1.62
N THR A 23 11.37 10.50 0.97
CA THR A 23 11.15 10.15 -0.43
C THR A 23 12.18 10.93 -1.25
N PRO A 24 13.10 10.28 -1.97
CA PRO A 24 13.99 10.99 -2.88
C PRO A 24 13.15 11.73 -3.92
N THR A 25 13.68 12.82 -4.45
CA THR A 25 12.94 13.88 -5.17
C THR A 25 12.20 13.43 -6.43
N ASN A 26 12.41 12.19 -6.90
CA ASN A 26 11.79 11.62 -8.09
C ASN A 26 11.01 10.33 -7.81
N GLN A 27 10.53 10.14 -6.59
CA GLN A 27 9.61 9.05 -6.24
C GLN A 27 8.23 9.62 -5.93
N GLU A 28 7.22 8.98 -6.50
CA GLU A 28 5.82 9.36 -6.33
C GLU A 28 5.13 8.31 -5.46
N ALA A 29 4.29 8.75 -4.53
CA ALA A 29 3.48 7.84 -3.74
C ALA A 29 2.34 7.27 -4.59
N VAL A 30 2.22 5.95 -4.61
CA VAL A 30 1.16 5.20 -5.30
C VAL A 30 0.48 4.23 -4.34
N THR A 31 -0.78 3.88 -4.62
CA THR A 31 -1.49 2.83 -3.88
C THR A 31 -1.52 1.57 -4.71
N LEU A 32 -1.14 0.42 -4.15
CA LEU A 32 -1.23 -0.87 -4.84
C LEU A 32 -2.70 -1.26 -5.03
N VAL A 33 -3.06 -1.63 -6.26
CA VAL A 33 -4.41 -2.13 -6.60
C VAL A 33 -4.39 -3.65 -6.66
N GLU A 34 -3.48 -4.22 -7.45
CA GLU A 34 -3.31 -5.67 -7.60
C GLU A 34 -1.90 -6.02 -8.07
N THR A 35 -1.45 -7.24 -7.77
CA THR A 35 -0.20 -7.82 -8.29
C THR A 35 -0.52 -8.66 -9.52
N VAL A 36 0.10 -8.35 -10.66
CA VAL A 36 -0.10 -9.11 -11.90
C VAL A 36 0.88 -10.28 -11.93
N ASP A 37 2.16 -9.99 -11.75
CA ASP A 37 3.28 -10.93 -11.76
C ASP A 37 4.39 -10.45 -10.80
N GLY A 38 5.51 -11.17 -10.73
CA GLY A 38 6.67 -10.83 -9.90
C GLY A 38 7.35 -9.51 -10.28
N ASP A 39 7.27 -9.10 -11.55
CA ASP A 39 7.80 -7.82 -12.04
C ASP A 39 6.73 -6.78 -12.41
N THR A 40 5.44 -7.16 -12.43
CA THR A 40 4.35 -6.33 -12.95
C THR A 40 3.24 -6.17 -11.93
N ILE A 41 2.88 -4.93 -11.63
CA ILE A 41 1.82 -4.57 -10.68
C ILE A 41 0.83 -3.58 -11.30
N LYS A 42 -0.38 -3.49 -10.76
CA LYS A 42 -1.28 -2.36 -11.01
C LYS A 42 -1.36 -1.46 -9.79
N VAL A 43 -1.24 -0.17 -10.03
CA VAL A 43 -1.25 0.85 -8.97
C VAL A 43 -2.26 1.94 -9.32
N ASN A 44 -2.82 2.56 -8.29
CA ASN A 44 -3.52 3.82 -8.43
C ASN A 44 -2.47 4.94 -8.38
N TYR A 45 -2.25 5.56 -9.53
CA TYR A 45 -1.44 6.75 -9.68
C TYR A 45 -2.35 7.92 -10.08
N LYS A 46 -2.40 8.96 -9.24
CA LYS A 46 -3.20 10.18 -9.50
C LYS A 46 -4.67 9.89 -9.83
N GLY A 47 -5.28 8.89 -9.17
CA GLY A 47 -6.68 8.51 -9.35
C GLY A 47 -6.95 7.57 -10.53
N LYS A 48 -5.91 7.17 -11.29
CA LYS A 48 -6.01 6.23 -12.40
C LYS A 48 -5.30 4.93 -12.07
N THR A 49 -5.91 3.82 -12.47
CA THR A 49 -5.27 2.50 -12.37
C THR A 49 -4.32 2.32 -13.55
N GLU A 50 -3.03 2.23 -13.26
CA GLU A 50 -1.96 2.07 -14.24
C GLU A 50 -1.23 0.74 -13.98
N THR A 51 -0.83 0.06 -15.05
CA THR A 51 0.02 -1.14 -14.98
C THR A 51 1.48 -0.72 -15.08
N VAL A 52 2.30 -1.13 -14.12
CA VAL A 52 3.72 -0.77 -14.00
C VAL A 52 4.55 -2.04 -14.01
N ARG A 53 5.58 -2.07 -14.87
CA ARG A 53 6.60 -3.12 -14.90
C ARG A 53 7.91 -2.60 -14.31
N TYR A 54 8.56 -3.39 -13.48
CA TYR A 54 9.82 -3.03 -12.85
C TYR A 54 10.96 -2.98 -13.88
N LEU A 55 11.85 -2.01 -13.68
CA LEU A 55 13.05 -1.87 -14.50
C LEU A 55 14.11 -2.86 -14.02
N LEU A 56 14.79 -3.52 -14.97
CA LEU A 56 15.90 -4.46 -14.72
C LEU A 56 15.52 -5.72 -13.91
N VAL A 57 14.23 -5.95 -13.70
CA VAL A 57 13.69 -7.18 -13.14
C VAL A 57 12.96 -7.89 -14.27
N ASP A 58 13.35 -9.12 -14.55
CA ASP A 58 12.69 -9.98 -15.53
C ASP A 58 12.24 -11.23 -14.80
N THR A 59 10.93 -11.40 -14.63
CA THR A 59 10.35 -12.61 -14.04
C THR A 59 9.74 -13.47 -15.13
N PRO A 60 9.79 -14.80 -15.01
CA PRO A 60 8.99 -15.68 -15.87
C PRO A 60 7.52 -15.29 -15.78
N GLU A 61 6.85 -15.07 -16.91
CA GLU A 61 5.45 -14.62 -16.92
C GLU A 61 4.52 -15.75 -16.41
N GLU A 62 4.06 -15.67 -15.17
CA GLU A 62 3.28 -16.72 -14.50
C GLU A 62 1.76 -16.51 -14.69
N LYS A 63 1.32 -16.42 -15.95
CA LYS A 63 -0.09 -16.27 -16.33
C LYS A 63 -0.65 -17.40 -17.18
N LYS A 64 -0.05 -18.59 -17.16
CA LYS A 64 -0.55 -19.72 -17.97
C LYS A 64 -0.79 -20.98 -17.14
N PRO A 65 -2.04 -21.24 -16.71
CA PRO A 65 -2.40 -22.56 -16.21
C PRO A 65 -2.14 -23.62 -17.31
N GLY A 66 -1.23 -24.55 -17.05
CA GLY A 66 -0.92 -25.67 -17.95
C GLY A 66 0.32 -25.53 -18.83
N THR A 67 1.18 -24.53 -18.60
CA THR A 67 2.50 -24.49 -19.26
C THR A 67 3.58 -24.80 -18.23
N CYS A 68 4.49 -25.73 -18.51
CA CYS A 68 5.66 -25.93 -17.66
C CYS A 68 6.43 -24.61 -17.55
N VAL A 69 6.70 -24.18 -16.33
CA VAL A 69 7.74 -23.21 -16.05
C VAL A 69 9.08 -23.87 -16.37
N GLN A 70 9.88 -23.26 -17.23
CA GLN A 70 11.21 -23.76 -17.61
C GLN A 70 12.28 -23.15 -16.73
#